data_AF-A0A8H6F758-F1
#
_entry.id   AF-A0A8H6F758-F1
#
_cell.length_a   1.000
_cell.length_b   1.000
_cell.length_c   1.000
_cell.angle_alpha   90.00
_cell.angle_beta   90.00
_cell.angle_gamma   90.00
#
_symmetry.space_group_name_H-M   'P 1'
#
loop_
_entity.id
_entity.type
_entity.pdbx_description
1 polymer ?
#
loop_
_entity_poly.entity_id
_entity_poly.type
_entity_poly.pdbx_seq_one_letter_code
_entity_poly.pdbx_strand_id
1 'polypeptide(L)'
;MTEIHLDQTSQKIPDPVKFVSIEELHAFPLPKALESLPPSVFQQFLESKDLLQGYLKQLKAYQEKQSEIIDQLGELDNILENVIHKQLIKDYAALVDKINQQIKSINIIYQEFLNLETYQYQLLSNNFNQDILKLKFKKLLEKTNQDSLNIVKNYHEKGESTDDDFNNMIENFKESRKLYHSRKEKLHRWEEERVSGFV
;
A
#
# COMPACT_ATOMS: atom_id res chain seq x y z
N MET A 1 12.41 -3.86 6.60
CA MET A 1 12.57 -5.31 6.36
C MET A 1 12.14 -6.02 7.63
N THR A 2 10.91 -6.53 7.69
CA THR A 2 10.48 -7.47 8.71
C THR A 2 10.49 -8.82 8.04
N GLU A 3 11.59 -9.55 8.23
CA GLU A 3 11.65 -10.97 7.90
C GLU A 3 10.56 -11.66 8.72
N ILE A 4 9.53 -12.16 8.02
CA ILE A 4 8.63 -13.13 8.61
C ILE A 4 9.47 -14.39 8.70
N HIS A 5 10.16 -14.59 9.83
CA HIS A 5 10.79 -15.86 10.14
C HIS A 5 9.69 -16.91 10.27
N LEU A 6 9.35 -17.55 9.14
CA LEU A 6 8.50 -18.74 9.10
C LEU A 6 9.13 -19.91 9.89
N ASP A 7 10.38 -19.79 10.30
CA ASP A 7 11.18 -20.85 10.89
C ASP A 7 10.98 -21.04 12.41
N GLN A 8 10.38 -20.08 13.11
CA GLN A 8 10.34 -20.10 14.58
C GLN A 8 9.15 -20.85 15.19
N THR A 9 8.17 -21.28 14.40
CA THR A 9 7.08 -22.16 14.86
C THR A 9 7.28 -23.61 14.46
N SER A 10 8.51 -24.07 14.25
CA SER A 10 8.83 -25.49 14.00
C SER A 10 8.58 -26.35 15.25
N GLN A 11 7.34 -26.38 15.74
CA GLN A 11 6.81 -27.59 16.35
C GLN A 11 6.80 -28.63 15.24
N LYS A 12 7.82 -29.49 15.29
CA LYS A 12 8.03 -30.57 14.33
C LYS A 12 6.78 -31.43 14.39
N ILE A 13 6.09 -31.57 13.26
CA ILE A 13 4.93 -32.46 13.16
C ILE A 13 5.42 -33.84 13.63
N PRO A 14 4.76 -34.47 14.62
CA PRO A 14 5.19 -35.76 15.12
C PRO A 14 5.20 -36.78 13.98
N ASP A 15 6.26 -37.61 13.96
CA ASP A 15 6.39 -38.67 12.95
C ASP A 15 5.23 -39.68 13.10
N PRO A 16 4.71 -40.21 11.98
CA PRO A 16 3.56 -41.11 12.01
C PRO A 16 3.88 -42.37 12.85
N VAL A 17 2.97 -42.72 13.77
CA VAL A 17 3.10 -43.94 14.57
C VAL A 17 3.19 -45.16 13.65
N LYS A 18 4.26 -45.93 13.81
CA LYS A 18 4.43 -47.20 13.11
C LYS A 18 3.51 -48.26 13.71
N PHE A 19 2.94 -49.10 12.85
CA PHE A 19 2.13 -50.24 13.26
C PHE A 19 2.91 -51.17 14.19
N VAL A 20 2.23 -51.71 15.20
CA VAL A 20 2.80 -52.72 16.09
C VAL A 20 2.99 -54.02 15.32
N SER A 21 4.22 -54.51 15.25
CA SER A 21 4.51 -55.81 14.66
C SER A 21 4.13 -56.95 15.61
N ILE A 22 3.94 -58.15 15.07
CA ILE A 22 3.60 -59.35 15.86
C ILE A 22 4.69 -59.67 16.90
N GLU A 23 5.94 -59.35 16.60
CA GLU A 23 7.11 -59.58 17.44
C GLU A 23 7.14 -58.65 18.65
N GLU A 24 6.69 -57.40 18.49
CA GLU A 24 6.63 -56.38 19.54
C GLU A 24 5.44 -56.56 20.50
N LEU A 25 4.41 -57.30 20.07
CA LEU A 25 3.23 -57.58 20.91
C LEU A 25 3.55 -58.49 22.11
N HIS A 26 4.64 -59.26 22.06
CA HIS A 26 5.05 -60.20 23.10
C HIS A 26 3.86 -61.04 23.64
N ALA A 27 3.08 -61.64 22.72
CA ALA A 27 1.86 -62.39 23.04
C ALA A 27 2.10 -63.69 23.82
N PHE A 28 3.35 -64.06 24.09
CA PHE A 28 3.72 -65.25 24.84
C PHE A 28 4.72 -64.88 25.95
N PRO A 29 4.67 -65.57 27.11
CA PRO A 29 3.83 -66.73 27.42
C PRO A 29 2.36 -66.37 27.66
N LEU A 30 1.47 -67.33 27.43
CA LEU A 30 0.04 -67.13 27.65
C LEU A 30 -0.22 -66.90 29.15
N PRO A 31 -1.22 -66.08 29.51
CA PRO A 31 -1.67 -65.96 30.89
C PRO A 31 -2.00 -67.33 31.47
N LYS A 32 -1.58 -67.60 32.70
CA LYS A 32 -1.87 -68.85 33.43
C LYS A 32 -3.37 -69.19 33.48
N ALA A 33 -4.23 -68.18 33.40
CA ALA A 33 -5.67 -68.34 33.34
C ALA A 33 -6.16 -68.98 32.04
N LEU A 34 -5.46 -68.75 30.91
CA LEU A 34 -5.74 -69.39 29.62
C LEU A 34 -5.08 -70.77 29.51
N GLU A 35 -3.91 -70.96 30.13
CA GLU A 35 -3.21 -72.26 30.18
C GLU A 35 -3.94 -73.31 31.03
N SER A 36 -4.75 -72.88 32.00
CA SER A 36 -5.48 -73.76 32.92
C SER A 36 -6.91 -74.10 32.47
N LEU A 37 -7.33 -73.64 31.29
CA LEU A 37 -8.66 -73.90 30.76
C LEU A 37 -8.83 -75.35 30.29
N PRO A 38 -10.02 -75.95 30.47
CA PRO A 38 -10.35 -77.23 29.83
C PRO A 38 -10.21 -77.15 28.31
N PRO A 39 -9.77 -78.23 27.62
CA PRO A 39 -9.49 -78.21 26.19
C PRO A 39 -10.67 -77.74 25.32
N SER A 40 -11.89 -78.09 25.71
CA SER A 40 -13.13 -77.71 25.01
C SER A 40 -13.41 -76.20 25.10
N VAL A 41 -13.09 -75.58 26.24
CA VAL A 41 -13.27 -74.13 26.46
C VAL A 41 -12.15 -73.35 25.79
N PHE A 42 -10.94 -73.90 25.78
CA PHE A 42 -9.81 -73.32 25.06
C PHE A 42 -10.04 -73.31 23.53
N GLN A 43 -10.63 -74.37 22.97
CA GLN A 43 -11.07 -74.38 21.57
C GLN A 43 -12.10 -73.29 21.27
N GLN A 44 -13.11 -73.11 22.13
CA GLN A 44 -14.09 -72.04 21.98
C GLN A 44 -13.46 -70.64 22.05
N PHE A 45 -12.41 -70.47 22.86
CA PHE A 45 -11.64 -69.22 22.91
C PHE A 45 -10.89 -68.96 21.59
N LEU A 46 -10.24 -69.98 21.02
CA LEU A 46 -9.54 -69.86 19.73
C LEU A 46 -10.49 -69.61 18.55
N GLU A 47 -11.70 -70.18 18.59
CA GLU A 47 -12.71 -69.98 17.55
C GLU A 47 -13.40 -68.61 17.65
N SER A 48 -13.36 -67.97 18.83
CA SER A 48 -13.95 -66.65 19.05
C SER A 48 -12.98 -65.52 18.72
N LYS A 49 -13.21 -64.89 17.57
CA LYS A 49 -12.47 -63.71 17.11
C LYS A 49 -12.50 -62.57 18.12
N ASP A 50 -13.63 -62.34 18.78
CA ASP A 50 -13.79 -61.23 19.73
C ASP A 50 -12.98 -61.45 21.01
N LEU A 51 -12.88 -62.69 21.49
CA LEU A 51 -12.08 -63.03 22.66
C LEU A 51 -10.58 -62.92 22.37
N LEU A 52 -10.13 -63.38 21.20
CA LEU A 52 -8.75 -63.19 20.74
C LEU A 52 -8.41 -61.70 20.59
N GLN A 53 -9.31 -60.89 20.02
CA GLN A 53 -9.11 -59.46 19.90
C GLN A 53 -9.08 -58.77 21.28
N GLY A 54 -9.94 -59.18 22.20
CA GLY A 54 -9.95 -58.70 23.58
C GLY A 54 -8.64 -59.00 24.30
N TYR A 55 -8.10 -60.21 24.13
CA TYR A 55 -6.80 -60.60 24.67
C TYR A 55 -5.66 -59.75 24.09
N LEU A 56 -5.61 -59.57 22.78
CA LEU A 56 -4.58 -58.74 22.13
C LEU A 56 -4.63 -57.28 22.61
N LYS A 57 -5.83 -56.72 22.84
CA LYS A 57 -6.01 -55.36 23.38
C LYS A 57 -5.57 -55.22 24.85
N GLN A 58 -5.50 -56.32 25.60
CA GLN A 58 -5.02 -56.33 26.98
C GLN A 58 -3.49 -56.40 27.08
N LEU A 59 -2.79 -56.73 25.98
CA LEU A 59 -1.34 -56.77 25.96
C LEU A 59 -0.76 -55.37 26.22
N LYS A 60 0.22 -55.31 27.10
CA LYS A 60 0.84 -54.05 27.54
C LYS A 60 1.41 -53.24 26.38
N ALA A 61 2.07 -53.90 25.43
CA ALA A 61 2.63 -53.27 24.24
C ALA A 61 1.56 -52.59 23.37
N TYR A 62 0.37 -53.20 23.25
CA TYR A 62 -0.75 -52.62 22.53
C TYR A 62 -1.29 -51.37 23.23
N GLN A 63 -1.43 -51.42 24.56
CA GLN A 63 -1.91 -50.30 25.37
C GLN A 63 -0.93 -49.12 25.38
N GLU A 64 0.37 -49.39 25.50
CA GLU A 64 1.42 -48.36 25.44
C GLU A 64 1.40 -47.65 24.08
N LYS A 65 1.28 -48.41 22.98
CA LYS A 65 1.16 -47.82 21.64
C LYS A 65 -0.15 -47.07 21.41
N GLN A 66 -1.26 -47.56 21.98
CA GLN A 66 -2.52 -46.83 21.95
C GLN A 66 -2.42 -45.49 22.70
N SER A 67 -1.73 -45.45 23.84
CA SER A 67 -1.47 -44.21 24.57
C SER A 67 -0.63 -43.25 23.74
N GLU A 68 0.45 -43.73 23.11
CA GLU A 68 1.31 -42.92 22.24
C GLU A 68 0.55 -42.29 21.08
N ILE A 69 -0.38 -43.02 20.45
CA ILE A 69 -1.26 -42.48 19.41
C ILE A 69 -2.15 -41.36 19.96
N ILE A 70 -2.74 -41.55 21.14
CA ILE A 70 -3.61 -40.56 21.77
C ILE A 70 -2.81 -39.30 22.12
N ASP A 71 -1.61 -39.45 22.66
CA ASP A 71 -0.72 -38.35 23.02
C ASP A 71 -0.30 -37.56 21.77
N GLN A 72 0.09 -38.23 20.69
CA GLN A 72 0.41 -37.58 19.42
C GLN A 72 -0.78 -36.85 18.80
N LEU A 73 -1.99 -37.42 18.88
CA LEU A 73 -3.20 -36.74 18.43
C LEU A 73 -3.47 -35.48 19.25
N GLY A 74 -3.26 -35.54 20.57
CA GLY A 74 -3.35 -34.38 21.45
C GLY A 74 -2.35 -33.28 21.11
N GLU A 75 -1.12 -33.64 20.75
CA GLU A 75 -0.10 -32.69 20.28
C GLU A 75 -0.50 -32.03 18.95
N LEU A 76 -1.03 -32.82 18.01
CA LEU A 76 -1.51 -32.32 16.70
C LEU A 76 -2.69 -31.36 16.85
N ASP A 77 -3.66 -31.69 17.70
CA ASP A 77 -4.79 -30.80 18.01
C ASP A 77 -4.31 -29.49 18.62
N ASN A 78 -3.32 -29.55 19.53
CA ASN A 78 -2.72 -28.38 20.13
C ASN A 78 -2.00 -27.48 19.11
N ILE A 79 -1.24 -28.07 18.17
CA ILE A 79 -0.60 -27.34 17.06
C ILE A 79 -1.66 -26.65 16.20
N LEU A 80 -2.70 -27.38 15.80
CA LEU A 80 -3.79 -26.85 14.97
C LEU A 80 -4.50 -25.67 15.65
N GLU A 81 -4.84 -25.80 16.93
CA GLU A 81 -5.61 -24.77 17.61
C GLU A 81 -4.75 -23.56 18.00
N ASN A 82 -3.59 -23.79 18.62
CA ASN A 82 -2.81 -22.71 19.22
C ASN A 82 -1.81 -22.09 18.25
N VAL A 83 -1.09 -22.90 17.46
CA VAL A 83 -0.08 -22.36 16.52
C VAL A 83 -0.75 -21.86 15.24
N ILE A 84 -1.60 -22.68 14.62
CA ILE A 84 -2.18 -22.32 13.33
C ILE A 84 -3.34 -21.33 13.54
N HIS A 85 -4.37 -21.73 14.28
CA HIS A 85 -5.61 -20.96 14.32
C HIS A 85 -5.49 -19.67 15.14
N LYS A 86 -4.91 -19.72 16.35
CA LYS A 86 -4.83 -18.52 17.22
C LYS A 86 -3.71 -17.56 16.86
N GLN A 87 -2.58 -18.07 16.37
CA GLN A 87 -1.40 -17.25 16.09
C GLN A 87 -1.24 -16.98 14.60
N LEU A 88 -0.99 -18.01 13.78
CA LEU A 88 -0.64 -17.82 12.37
C LEU A 88 -1.73 -17.09 11.58
N ILE A 89 -2.99 -17.54 11.67
CA ILE A 89 -4.11 -16.89 10.96
C ILE A 89 -4.27 -15.42 11.39
N LYS A 90 -4.14 -15.16 12.69
CA LYS A 90 -4.29 -13.82 13.26
C LYS A 90 -3.16 -12.88 12.81
N ASP A 91 -1.93 -13.37 12.81
CA ASP A 91 -0.75 -12.62 12.39
C ASP A 91 -0.81 -12.29 10.89
N TYR A 92 -1.25 -13.26 10.06
CA TYR A 92 -1.49 -13.02 8.64
C TYR A 92 -2.59 -11.99 8.40
N ALA A 93 -3.70 -12.07 9.12
CA ALA A 93 -4.79 -11.09 9.00
C ALA A 93 -4.31 -9.67 9.35
N ALA A 94 -3.57 -9.53 10.45
CA ALA A 94 -3.00 -8.24 10.87
C ALA A 94 -2.00 -7.69 9.84
N LEU A 95 -1.21 -8.56 9.21
CA LEU A 95 -0.26 -8.18 8.17
C LEU A 95 -0.99 -7.71 6.91
N VAL A 96 -2.04 -8.40 6.49
CA VAL A 96 -2.90 -8.00 5.37
C VAL A 96 -3.52 -6.62 5.63
N ASP A 97 -4.02 -6.38 6.85
CA ASP A 97 -4.56 -5.07 7.22
C ASP A 97 -3.51 -3.96 7.14
N LYS A 98 -2.28 -4.24 7.60
CA LYS A 98 -1.16 -3.30 7.51
C LYS A 98 -0.79 -2.98 6.05
N ILE A 99 -0.75 -3.98 5.18
CA ILE A 99 -0.51 -3.79 3.74
C ILE A 99 -1.62 -2.91 3.14
N ASN A 100 -2.88 -3.21 3.45
CA ASN A 100 -4.02 -2.44 2.96
C ASN A 100 -3.97 -0.97 3.42
N GLN A 101 -3.56 -0.71 4.66
CA GLN A 101 -3.36 0.66 5.14
C GLN A 101 -2.22 1.38 4.40
N GLN A 102 -1.11 0.69 4.13
CA GLN A 102 0.00 1.26 3.35
C GLN A 102 -0.41 1.59 1.91
N ILE A 103 -1.17 0.72 1.25
CA ILE A 103 -1.70 0.96 -0.09
C ILE A 103 -2.61 2.20 -0.10
N LYS A 104 -3.48 2.35 0.89
CA LYS A 104 -4.32 3.55 1.03
C LYS A 104 -3.49 4.82 1.17
N SER A 105 -2.44 4.79 1.98
CA SER A 105 -1.52 5.92 2.15
C SER A 105 -0.82 6.30 0.84
N ILE A 106 -0.30 5.31 0.11
CA ILE A 106 0.33 5.52 -1.21
C ILE A 106 -0.65 6.16 -2.19
N ASN A 107 -1.90 5.70 -2.22
CA ASN A 107 -2.92 6.28 -3.10
C ASN A 107 -3.21 7.75 -2.75
N ILE A 108 -3.25 8.12 -1.48
CA ILE A 108 -3.43 9.52 -1.06
C ILE A 108 -2.26 10.37 -1.56
N ILE A 109 -1.03 9.94 -1.31
CA ILE A 109 0.19 10.66 -1.74
C ILE A 109 0.24 10.78 -3.27
N TYR A 110 -0.16 9.74 -3.99
CA TYR A 110 -0.19 9.76 -5.45
C TYR A 110 -1.21 10.78 -5.99
N GLN A 111 -2.39 10.90 -5.36
CA GLN A 111 -3.36 11.93 -5.73
C GLN A 111 -2.83 13.34 -5.44
N GLU A 112 -2.15 13.54 -4.31
CA GLU A 112 -1.48 14.81 -4.02
C GLU A 112 -0.40 15.15 -5.06
N PHE A 113 0.39 14.16 -5.46
CA PHE A 113 1.38 14.31 -6.52
C PHE A 113 0.75 14.75 -7.85
N LEU A 114 -0.31 14.09 -8.29
CA LEU A 114 -1.01 14.45 -9.53
C LEU A 114 -1.60 15.87 -9.47
N ASN A 115 -2.12 16.27 -8.32
CA ASN A 115 -2.62 17.63 -8.11
C ASN A 115 -1.50 18.67 -8.20
N LEU A 116 -0.35 18.41 -7.59
CA LEU A 116 0.82 19.28 -7.65
C LEU A 116 1.39 19.36 -9.07
N GLU A 117 1.48 18.24 -9.77
CA GLU A 117 1.90 18.18 -11.17
C GLU A 117 0.95 19.00 -12.06
N THR A 118 -0.37 18.85 -11.87
CA THR A 118 -1.37 19.64 -12.57
C THR A 118 -1.20 21.12 -12.30
N TYR A 119 -1.01 21.51 -11.04
CA TYR A 119 -0.77 22.90 -10.65
C TYR A 119 0.52 23.45 -11.27
N GLN A 120 1.60 22.66 -11.30
CA GLN A 120 2.85 23.02 -11.96
C GLN A 120 2.63 23.29 -13.44
N TYR A 121 1.95 22.40 -14.17
CA TYR A 121 1.65 22.63 -15.58
C TYR A 121 0.77 23.84 -15.81
N GLN A 122 -0.21 24.10 -14.94
CA GLN A 122 -1.03 25.30 -15.00
C GLN A 122 -0.18 26.57 -14.82
N LEU A 123 0.76 26.59 -13.87
CA LEU A 123 1.66 27.72 -13.66
C LEU A 123 2.60 27.92 -14.84
N LEU A 124 3.17 26.85 -15.38
CA LEU A 124 4.04 26.89 -16.55
C LEU A 124 3.28 27.40 -17.77
N SER A 125 2.08 26.88 -18.01
CA SER A 125 1.22 27.36 -19.09
C SER A 125 0.86 28.83 -18.90
N ASN A 126 0.37 29.24 -17.73
CA ASN A 126 -0.09 30.61 -17.51
C ASN A 126 1.02 31.67 -17.47
N ASN A 127 2.25 31.30 -17.08
CA ASN A 127 3.31 32.28 -16.84
C ASN A 127 4.50 32.16 -17.79
N PHE A 128 4.70 31.00 -18.42
CA PHE A 128 5.88 30.75 -19.25
C PHE A 128 5.53 30.34 -20.69
N ASN A 129 4.25 30.13 -21.01
CA ASN A 129 3.83 29.99 -22.41
C ASN A 129 4.03 31.33 -23.15
N GLN A 130 4.76 31.29 -24.26
CA GLN A 130 5.10 32.48 -25.04
C GLN A 130 3.88 33.21 -25.59
N ASP A 131 2.84 32.51 -26.02
CA ASP A 131 1.64 33.12 -26.57
C ASP A 131 0.84 33.85 -25.49
N ILE A 132 0.71 33.23 -24.31
CA ILE A 132 0.08 33.86 -23.14
C ILE A 132 0.88 35.09 -22.69
N LEU A 133 2.20 35.00 -22.66
CA LEU A 133 3.08 36.13 -22.34
C LEU A 133 2.97 37.27 -23.36
N LYS A 134 2.98 36.97 -24.66
CA LYS A 134 2.74 37.93 -25.74
C LYS A 134 1.37 38.59 -25.58
N LEU A 135 0.33 37.83 -25.25
CA LEU A 135 -1.01 38.36 -25.02
C LEU A 135 -1.09 39.26 -23.77
N LYS A 136 -0.45 38.88 -22.66
CA LYS A 136 -0.33 39.74 -21.47
C LYS A 136 0.42 41.04 -21.81
N PHE A 137 1.47 40.95 -22.61
CA PHE A 137 2.25 42.11 -23.04
C PHE A 137 1.46 43.03 -23.98
N LYS A 138 0.64 42.48 -24.90
CA LYS A 138 -0.31 43.22 -25.73
C LYS A 138 -1.31 44.01 -24.88
N LYS A 139 -1.92 43.35 -23.88
CA LYS A 139 -2.83 44.03 -22.92
C LYS A 139 -2.13 45.14 -22.14
N LEU A 140 -0.88 44.94 -21.72
CA LEU A 140 -0.09 45.98 -21.06
C LEU A 140 0.17 47.18 -21.99
N LEU A 141 0.48 46.92 -23.26
CA LEU A 141 0.68 47.95 -24.28
C LEU A 141 -0.61 48.77 -24.51
N GLU A 142 -1.76 48.09 -24.64
CA GLU A 142 -3.08 48.71 -24.76
C GLU A 142 -3.40 49.58 -23.54
N LYS A 143 -3.15 49.08 -22.33
CA LYS A 143 -3.31 49.86 -21.09
C LYS A 143 -2.44 51.12 -21.10
N THR A 144 -1.17 50.99 -21.48
CA THR A 144 -0.24 52.14 -21.57
C THR A 144 -0.76 53.18 -22.57
N ASN A 145 -1.32 52.72 -23.70
CA ASN A 145 -1.93 53.62 -24.68
C ASN A 145 -3.13 54.35 -24.10
N GLN A 146 -4.04 53.63 -23.43
CA GLN A 146 -5.20 54.22 -22.76
C GLN A 146 -4.77 55.20 -21.68
N ASP A 147 -3.78 54.87 -20.85
CA ASP A 147 -3.23 55.76 -19.83
C ASP A 147 -2.72 57.07 -20.48
N SER A 148 -2.00 56.98 -21.61
CA SER A 148 -1.55 58.17 -22.35
C SER A 148 -2.70 59.05 -22.86
N LEU A 149 -3.80 58.44 -23.31
CA LEU A 149 -4.99 59.18 -23.76
C LEU A 149 -5.76 59.78 -22.58
N ASN A 150 -5.82 59.06 -21.46
CA ASN A 150 -6.46 59.52 -20.23
C ASN A 150 -5.75 60.73 -19.64
N ILE A 151 -4.41 60.83 -19.74
CA ILE A 151 -3.66 62.02 -19.32
C ILE A 151 -4.18 63.29 -20.02
N VAL A 152 -4.36 63.22 -21.34
CA VAL A 152 -4.85 64.35 -22.15
C VAL A 152 -6.32 64.65 -21.86
N LYS A 153 -7.13 63.59 -21.75
CA LYS A 153 -8.56 63.72 -21.45
C LYS A 153 -8.80 64.34 -20.07
N ASN A 154 -8.11 63.86 -19.05
CA ASN A 154 -8.21 64.36 -17.67
C ASN A 154 -7.78 65.83 -17.56
N TYR A 155 -6.83 66.28 -18.37
CA TYR A 155 -6.44 67.69 -18.44
C TYR A 155 -7.55 68.55 -19.05
N HIS A 156 -8.16 68.12 -20.16
CA HIS A 156 -9.30 68.83 -20.75
C HIS A 156 -10.54 68.88 -19.85
N GLU A 157 -10.75 67.87 -19.01
CA GLU A 157 -11.87 67.80 -18.06
C GLU A 157 -11.65 68.66 -16.80
N LYS A 158 -10.42 69.10 -16.50
CA LYS A 158 -10.10 69.90 -15.30
C LYS A 158 -10.62 71.34 -15.33
N GLY A 159 -11.05 71.85 -16.49
CA GLY A 159 -11.68 73.17 -16.62
C GLY A 159 -10.72 74.35 -16.47
N GLU A 160 -10.29 74.65 -15.25
CA GLU A 160 -9.25 75.65 -14.97
C GLU A 160 -7.89 74.96 -14.86
N SER A 161 -6.90 75.46 -15.60
CA SER A 161 -5.56 74.87 -15.65
C SER A 161 -4.50 75.96 -15.67
N THR A 162 -3.48 75.82 -14.83
CA THR A 162 -2.33 76.73 -14.83
C THR A 162 -1.31 76.32 -15.90
N ASP A 163 -0.39 77.23 -16.23
CA ASP A 163 0.73 76.89 -17.13
C ASP A 163 1.59 75.75 -16.57
N ASP A 164 1.71 75.65 -15.24
CA ASP A 164 2.39 74.54 -14.57
C ASP A 164 1.63 73.21 -14.72
N ASP A 165 0.29 73.22 -14.66
CA ASP A 165 -0.53 72.03 -14.94
C ASP A 165 -0.36 71.55 -16.38
N PHE A 166 -0.24 72.49 -17.32
CA PHE A 166 -0.01 72.18 -18.74
C PHE A 166 1.37 71.56 -18.96
N ASN A 167 2.42 72.16 -18.38
CA ASN A 167 3.79 71.64 -18.48
C ASN A 167 3.90 70.24 -17.86
N ASN A 168 3.30 70.02 -16.69
CA ASN A 168 3.22 68.71 -16.04
C ASN A 168 2.45 67.68 -16.88
N MET A 169 1.35 68.09 -17.52
CA MET A 169 0.60 67.20 -18.41
C MET A 169 1.45 66.76 -19.61
N ILE A 170 2.13 67.71 -20.25
CA ILE A 170 3.02 67.43 -21.40
C ILE A 170 4.13 66.46 -21.01
N GLU A 171 4.77 66.67 -19.86
CA GLU A 171 5.85 65.81 -19.39
C GLU A 171 5.35 64.38 -19.14
N ASN A 172 4.26 64.23 -18.38
CA ASN A 172 3.63 62.94 -18.12
C ASN A 172 3.16 62.23 -19.40
N PHE A 173 2.59 62.98 -20.35
CA PHE A 173 2.17 62.44 -21.64
C PHE A 173 3.39 61.96 -22.46
N LYS A 174 4.45 62.76 -22.53
CA LYS A 174 5.68 62.44 -23.25
C LYS A 174 6.35 61.18 -22.69
N GLU A 175 6.44 61.07 -21.37
CA GLU A 175 6.97 59.88 -20.71
C GLU A 175 6.12 58.63 -20.99
N SER A 176 4.79 58.77 -20.89
CA SER A 176 3.85 57.67 -21.18
C SER A 176 3.93 57.22 -22.64
N ARG A 177 4.03 58.15 -23.59
CA ARG A 177 4.21 57.84 -25.03
C ARG A 177 5.56 57.19 -25.30
N LYS A 178 6.65 57.66 -24.67
CA LYS A 178 7.97 57.05 -24.78
C LYS A 178 7.93 55.59 -24.30
N LEU A 179 7.28 55.33 -23.18
CA LEU A 179 7.09 53.98 -22.64
C LEU A 179 6.23 53.10 -23.56
N TYR A 180 5.14 53.63 -24.10
CA TYR A 180 4.29 52.94 -25.08
C TYR A 180 5.08 52.52 -26.33
N HIS A 181 5.82 53.45 -26.95
CA HIS A 181 6.57 53.16 -28.17
C HIS A 181 7.72 52.17 -27.92
N SER A 182 8.41 52.28 -26.78
CA SER A 182 9.42 51.29 -26.36
C SER A 182 8.82 49.89 -26.21
N ARG A 183 7.66 49.77 -25.56
CA ARG A 183 6.93 48.49 -25.44
C ARG A 183 6.45 47.97 -26.80
N LYS A 184 5.94 48.85 -27.67
CA LYS A 184 5.49 48.47 -29.02
C LYS A 184 6.64 47.89 -29.85
N GLU A 185 7.79 48.54 -29.85
CA GLU A 185 8.99 48.06 -30.53
C GLU A 185 9.45 46.71 -29.96
N LYS A 186 9.45 46.56 -28.63
CA LYS A 186 9.79 45.28 -27.98
C LYS A 186 8.83 44.15 -28.39
N LEU A 187 7.52 44.44 -28.51
CA LEU A 187 6.53 43.45 -28.96
C LEU A 187 6.80 43.03 -30.41
N HIS A 188 7.03 43.98 -31.32
CA HIS A 188 7.31 43.66 -32.73
C HIS A 188 8.56 42.78 -32.88
N ARG A 189 9.64 43.10 -32.16
CA ARG A 189 10.86 42.27 -32.18
C ARG A 189 10.66 40.88 -31.61
N TRP A 190 9.74 40.74 -30.65
CA TRP A 190 9.37 39.43 -30.08
C TRP A 190 8.46 38.63 -31.02
N GLU A 191 7.61 39.28 -31.81
CA GLU A 191 6.83 38.61 -32.86
C GLU A 191 7.73 38.11 -34.01
N GLU A 192 8.81 38.81 -34.31
CA GLU A 192 9.83 38.42 -35.29
C GLU A 192 10.86 37.40 -34.77
N GLU A 193 10.72 36.93 -33.52
CA GLU A 193 11.67 36.03 -32.82
C GLU A 193 13.11 36.55 -32.73
N ARG A 194 13.34 37.83 -33.03
CA ARG A 194 14.67 38.49 -32.97
C ARG A 194 15.15 38.71 -31.53
N VAL A 195 14.25 38.58 -30.56
CA VAL A 195 14.55 38.64 -29.13
C VAL A 195 13.78 37.50 -28.47
N SER A 196 14.48 36.64 -27.73
CA SER A 196 13.84 35.68 -26.84
C SER A 196 13.08 36.46 -25.77
N GLY A 197 11.76 36.37 -25.78
CA GLY A 197 10.90 37.12 -24.88
C GLY A 197 11.32 37.08 -23.41
N PHE A 198 11.18 38.23 -22.74
CA PHE A 198 11.33 38.43 -21.29
C PHE A 198 12.45 37.60 -20.61
N VAL A 199 13.64 37.61 -21.20
CA VAL A 199 14.92 37.50 -20.47
C VAL A 199 15.79 38.66 -20.93
#